data_AF-A0A357A8A2-F1
#
_entry.id   AF-A0A357A8A2-F1
#
_cell.length_a   1.000
_cell.length_b   1.000
_cell.length_c   1.000
_cell.angle_alpha   90.00
_cell.angle_beta   90.00
_cell.angle_gamma   90.00
#
_symmetry.space_group_name_H-M   'P 1'
#
loop_
_entity.id
_entity.type
_entity.pdbx_description
1 polymer ?
#
loop_
_entity_poly.entity_id
_entity_poly.type
_entity_poly.pdbx_seq_one_letter_code
_entity_poly.pdbx_strand_id
1 'polypeptide(L)'
;REKLNCHLVYTLPLSLVFSNDCETLKNRLGGGLDPKVLPMVPVCNRDGTVCTSGMELLRQMVLARAFPDVFPQHRLELVTQIFEEPASLDRLCWVSGGHARNLLGILYRCIQEEDPPISNIVLERAIREARDRLLLAVDDHEWELLFQVVQEQNLKGEREYQTLLRSLFVFEYQDHRGRWFGLNPLLAETQRFKQWQAQEASRI
;
A
#
# COMPACT_ATOMS: atom_id res chain seq x y z
N ARG A 1 -4.06 -21.00 -37.15
CA ARG A 1 -3.91 -20.13 -35.97
C ARG A 1 -2.52 -19.50 -36.04
N GLU A 2 -2.44 -18.25 -36.48
CA GLU A 2 -1.18 -17.49 -36.45
C GLU A 2 -0.70 -17.39 -35.01
N LYS A 3 0.57 -17.73 -34.76
CA LYS A 3 1.20 -17.58 -33.44
C LYS A 3 1.70 -16.14 -33.35
N LEU A 4 1.12 -15.33 -32.47
CA LEU A 4 1.65 -14.02 -32.12
C LEU A 4 3.06 -14.22 -31.53
N ASN A 5 4.06 -13.53 -32.09
CA ASN A 5 5.45 -13.62 -31.63
C ASN A 5 5.70 -12.64 -30.47
N CYS A 6 4.96 -12.79 -29.37
CA CYS A 6 5.06 -11.93 -28.20
C CYS A 6 4.82 -12.69 -26.90
N HIS A 7 5.24 -12.09 -25.78
CA HIS A 7 4.88 -12.55 -24.45
C HIS A 7 3.47 -12.07 -24.10
N LEU A 8 2.61 -12.99 -23.64
CA LEU A 8 1.28 -12.66 -23.18
C LEU A 8 1.25 -12.66 -21.65
N VAL A 9 0.76 -11.57 -21.06
CA VAL A 9 0.58 -11.43 -19.61
C VAL A 9 -0.91 -11.38 -19.33
N TYR A 10 -1.42 -12.36 -18.58
CA TYR A 10 -2.79 -12.35 -18.08
C TYR A 10 -2.86 -11.70 -16.71
N THR A 11 -3.75 -10.73 -16.55
CA THR A 11 -4.06 -10.10 -15.27
C THR A 11 -5.45 -10.53 -14.82
N LEU A 12 -5.59 -10.86 -13.54
CA LEU A 12 -6.85 -11.25 -12.93
C LEU A 12 -7.18 -10.23 -11.82
N PRO A 13 -8.46 -9.89 -11.59
CA PRO A 13 -8.86 -9.20 -10.37
C PRO A 13 -8.38 -9.97 -9.13
N LEU A 14 -7.84 -9.24 -8.16
CA LEU A 14 -7.29 -9.85 -6.94
C LEU A 14 -8.33 -10.70 -6.20
N SER A 15 -9.59 -10.26 -6.19
CA SER A 15 -10.71 -10.99 -5.59
C SER A 15 -10.87 -12.41 -6.15
N LEU A 16 -10.57 -12.65 -7.43
CA LEU A 16 -10.65 -13.97 -8.03
C LEU A 16 -9.56 -14.91 -7.52
N VAL A 17 -8.39 -14.37 -7.17
CA VAL A 17 -7.29 -15.16 -6.59
C VAL A 17 -7.67 -15.72 -5.22
N PHE A 18 -8.51 -15.00 -4.47
CA PHE A 18 -8.99 -15.39 -3.14
C PHE A 18 -10.39 -16.03 -3.14
N SER A 19 -10.97 -16.22 -4.32
CA SER A 19 -12.28 -16.87 -4.47
C SER A 19 -12.15 -18.39 -4.61
N ASN A 20 -13.25 -19.09 -4.38
CA ASN A 20 -13.34 -20.52 -4.67
C ASN A 20 -13.16 -20.86 -6.16
N ASP A 21 -13.28 -19.87 -7.05
CA ASP A 21 -13.08 -20.05 -8.50
C ASP A 21 -11.61 -20.06 -8.94
N CYS A 22 -10.68 -19.78 -8.02
CA CYS A 22 -9.25 -19.66 -8.32
C CYS A 22 -8.68 -20.90 -9.03
N GLU A 23 -8.99 -22.10 -8.56
CA GLU A 23 -8.55 -23.36 -9.18
C GLU A 23 -9.11 -23.55 -10.59
N THR A 24 -10.37 -23.16 -10.81
CA THR A 24 -10.98 -23.21 -12.15
C THR A 24 -10.26 -22.25 -13.10
N LEU A 25 -9.94 -21.04 -12.64
CA LEU A 25 -9.23 -20.03 -13.44
C LEU A 25 -7.79 -20.45 -13.76
N LYS A 26 -7.07 -21.04 -12.80
CA LYS A 26 -5.72 -21.61 -13.02
C LYS A 26 -5.73 -22.65 -14.13
N ASN A 27 -6.68 -23.59 -14.07
CA ASN A 27 -6.78 -24.66 -15.05
C ASN A 27 -7.20 -24.16 -16.44
N ARG A 28 -8.08 -23.15 -16.52
CA ARG A 28 -8.59 -22.65 -17.81
C ARG A 28 -7.69 -21.61 -18.48
N LEU A 29 -7.12 -20.70 -17.71
CA LEU A 29 -6.41 -19.51 -18.22
C LEU A 29 -4.92 -19.51 -17.89
N GLY A 30 -4.53 -20.13 -16.77
CA GLY A 30 -3.15 -20.14 -16.27
C GLY A 30 -2.32 -21.35 -16.73
N GLY A 31 -2.90 -22.28 -17.49
CA GLY A 31 -2.22 -23.53 -17.85
C GLY A 31 -1.85 -24.39 -16.64
N GLY A 32 -2.62 -24.29 -15.56
CA GLY A 32 -2.35 -24.96 -14.28
C GLY A 32 -1.33 -24.26 -13.39
N LEU A 33 -0.82 -23.08 -13.78
CA LEU A 33 0.10 -22.29 -12.96
C LEU A 33 -0.66 -21.37 -12.00
N ASP A 34 -0.11 -21.22 -10.79
CA ASP A 34 -0.61 -20.26 -9.81
C ASP A 34 -0.44 -18.82 -10.29
N PRO A 35 -1.45 -17.94 -10.08
CA PRO A 35 -1.31 -16.52 -10.33
C PRO A 35 -0.22 -15.93 -9.44
N LYS A 36 0.63 -15.09 -10.03
CA LYS A 36 1.60 -14.31 -9.26
C LYS A 36 0.90 -13.08 -8.67
N VAL A 37 0.79 -13.04 -7.35
CA VAL A 37 0.35 -11.84 -6.62
C VAL A 37 1.59 -11.03 -6.25
N LEU A 38 1.56 -9.73 -6.53
CA LEU A 38 2.60 -8.80 -6.10
C LEU A 38 2.16 -8.21 -4.75
N PRO A 39 2.83 -8.54 -3.62
CA PRO A 39 2.53 -7.93 -2.34
C PRO A 39 2.95 -6.46 -2.31
N MET A 40 2.48 -5.73 -1.30
CA MET A 40 2.98 -4.37 -1.05
C MET A 40 4.45 -4.39 -0.66
N VAL A 41 5.15 -3.29 -0.96
CA VAL A 41 6.51 -3.07 -0.46
C VAL A 41 6.42 -2.71 1.04
N PRO A 42 6.88 -3.55 1.97
CA PRO A 42 6.63 -3.32 3.39
C PRO A 42 7.23 -2.00 3.89
N VAL A 43 6.43 -1.16 4.54
CA VAL A 43 6.92 0.02 5.28
C VAL A 43 7.25 -0.33 6.73
N CYS A 44 6.60 -1.38 7.24
CA CYS A 44 6.85 -1.99 8.54
C CYS A 44 6.89 -3.52 8.41
N ASN A 45 7.58 -4.15 9.35
CA ASN A 45 7.58 -5.59 9.54
C ASN A 45 6.33 -6.01 10.32
N ARG A 46 6.09 -7.32 10.38
CA ARG A 46 4.94 -7.92 11.08
C ARG A 46 4.87 -7.54 12.58
N ASP A 47 6.01 -7.29 13.22
CA ASP A 47 6.09 -6.85 14.62
C ASP A 47 5.87 -5.34 14.80
N GLY A 48 5.60 -4.60 13.72
CA GLY A 48 5.40 -3.16 13.71
C GLY A 48 6.70 -2.36 13.60
N THR A 49 7.87 -2.98 13.61
CA THR A 49 9.14 -2.27 13.42
C THR A 49 9.27 -1.75 12.00
N VAL A 50 10.04 -0.67 11.80
CA VAL A 50 10.23 -0.09 10.45
C VAL A 50 10.95 -1.07 9.54
N CYS A 51 10.45 -1.24 8.31
CA CYS A 51 11.11 -2.03 7.29
C CYS A 51 12.03 -1.13 6.45
N THR A 52 13.28 -0.99 6.87
CA THR A 52 14.25 -0.06 6.24
C THR A 52 14.44 -0.33 4.75
N SER A 53 14.56 -1.59 4.34
CA SER A 53 14.77 -1.95 2.93
C SER A 53 13.57 -1.62 2.06
N GLY A 54 12.34 -1.81 2.56
CA GLY A 54 11.13 -1.42 1.84
C GLY A 54 11.00 0.10 1.74
N MET A 55 11.33 0.84 2.80
CA MET A 55 11.39 2.30 2.78
C MET A 55 12.41 2.81 1.75
N GLU A 56 13.60 2.22 1.66
CA GLU A 56 14.61 2.55 0.65
C GLU A 56 14.11 2.32 -0.78
N LEU A 57 13.42 1.21 -1.04
CA LEU A 57 12.83 0.91 -2.34
C LEU A 57 11.74 1.92 -2.74
N LEU A 58 10.89 2.32 -1.79
CA LEU A 58 9.85 3.32 -2.02
C LEU A 58 10.43 4.71 -2.32
N ARG A 59 11.47 5.13 -1.58
CA ARG A 59 12.22 6.36 -1.89
C ARG A 59 12.78 6.32 -3.30
N GLN A 60 13.44 5.22 -3.66
CA GLN A 60 14.00 5.04 -5.00
C GLN A 60 12.92 5.03 -6.09
N MET A 61 11.73 4.52 -5.81
CA MET A 61 10.61 4.56 -6.76
C MET A 61 10.22 6.00 -7.12
N VAL A 62 10.17 6.90 -6.13
CA VAL A 62 9.91 8.33 -6.37
C VAL A 62 11.08 8.96 -7.12
N LEU A 63 12.30 8.78 -6.60
CA LEU A 63 13.48 9.45 -7.12
C LEU A 63 13.90 8.97 -8.52
N ALA A 64 13.67 7.71 -8.86
CA ALA A 64 13.96 7.19 -10.19
C ALA A 64 13.09 7.81 -11.28
N ARG A 65 11.90 8.33 -10.92
CA ARG A 65 11.03 9.05 -11.86
C ARG A 65 11.45 10.50 -12.06
N ALA A 66 11.92 11.15 -10.98
CA ALA A 66 12.39 12.52 -11.04
C ALA A 66 13.80 12.64 -11.65
N PHE A 67 14.66 11.66 -11.38
CA PHE A 67 16.07 11.65 -11.79
C PHE A 67 16.43 10.32 -12.47
N PRO A 68 15.87 10.02 -13.66
CA PRO A 68 16.07 8.75 -14.34
C PRO A 68 17.54 8.50 -14.70
N ASP A 69 18.26 9.55 -15.08
CA ASP A 69 19.66 9.48 -15.54
C ASP A 69 20.69 9.52 -14.41
N VAL A 70 20.24 9.70 -13.15
CA VAL A 70 21.11 9.72 -11.97
C VAL A 70 21.20 8.30 -11.40
N PHE A 71 22.41 7.86 -11.04
CA PHE A 71 22.61 6.56 -10.41
C PHE A 71 21.88 6.45 -9.06
N PRO A 72 21.30 5.28 -8.71
CA PRO A 72 20.49 5.12 -7.50
C PRO A 72 21.14 5.62 -6.20
N GLN A 73 22.47 5.47 -6.08
CA GLN A 73 23.24 5.88 -4.90
C GLN A 73 23.26 7.39 -4.69
N HIS A 74 23.23 8.19 -5.77
CA HIS A 74 23.29 9.66 -5.71
C HIS A 74 21.90 10.32 -5.68
N ARG A 75 20.84 9.58 -6.01
CA ARG A 75 19.48 10.13 -6.03
C ARG A 75 19.02 10.68 -4.68
N LEU A 76 19.47 10.08 -3.57
CA LEU A 76 19.08 10.51 -2.22
C LEU A 76 19.62 11.92 -1.87
N GLU A 77 20.73 12.33 -2.50
CA GLU A 77 21.30 13.67 -2.32
C GLU A 77 20.41 14.75 -2.96
N LEU A 78 19.50 14.36 -3.86
CA LEU A 78 18.63 15.25 -4.62
C LEU A 78 17.21 15.34 -4.06
N VAL A 79 16.94 14.74 -2.90
CA VAL A 79 15.59 14.76 -2.29
C VAL A 79 15.09 16.19 -2.09
N THR A 80 15.97 17.12 -1.72
CA THR A 80 15.65 18.53 -1.50
C THR A 80 15.25 19.30 -2.76
N GLN A 81 15.45 18.71 -3.94
CA GLN A 81 14.91 19.25 -5.20
C GLN A 81 13.45 18.86 -5.43
N ILE A 82 12.95 17.83 -4.72
CA ILE A 82 11.56 17.35 -4.81
C ILE A 82 10.73 17.76 -3.61
N PHE A 83 11.32 17.77 -2.41
CA PHE A 83 10.65 18.10 -1.15
C PHE A 83 11.48 19.13 -0.38
N GLU A 84 10.85 20.05 0.34
CA GLU A 84 11.60 21.01 1.18
C GLU A 84 12.43 20.31 2.26
N GLU A 85 11.89 19.22 2.80
CA GLU A 85 12.51 18.42 3.86
C GLU A 85 12.64 16.95 3.42
N PRO A 86 13.79 16.29 3.64
CA PRO A 86 13.92 14.87 3.34
C PRO A 86 12.92 13.96 4.07
N ALA A 87 12.49 14.38 5.27
CA ALA A 87 11.48 13.68 6.06
C ALA A 87 10.11 13.60 5.35
N SER A 88 9.79 14.54 4.45
CA SER A 88 8.55 14.51 3.67
C SER A 88 8.48 13.32 2.71
N LEU A 89 9.62 12.92 2.13
CA LEU A 89 9.66 11.70 1.31
C LEU A 89 9.40 10.45 2.16
N ASP A 90 9.98 10.39 3.36
CA ASP A 90 9.77 9.28 4.30
C ASP A 90 8.32 9.20 4.75
N ARG A 91 7.74 10.36 5.07
CA ARG A 91 6.34 10.52 5.42
C ARG A 91 5.42 9.99 4.32
N LEU A 92 5.66 10.41 3.07
CA LEU A 92 4.93 9.94 1.89
C LEU A 92 5.07 8.42 1.69
N CYS A 93 6.29 7.88 1.85
CA CYS A 93 6.52 6.44 1.75
C CYS A 93 5.73 5.67 2.81
N TRP A 94 5.79 6.12 4.06
CA TRP A 94 5.09 5.49 5.19
C TRP A 94 3.58 5.44 4.99
N VAL A 95 2.94 6.59 4.71
CA VAL A 95 1.47 6.65 4.56
C VAL A 95 0.94 5.86 3.37
N SER A 96 1.78 5.63 2.36
CA SER A 96 1.39 4.81 1.21
C SER A 96 1.15 3.34 1.58
N GLY A 97 1.68 2.88 2.73
CA GLY A 97 1.65 1.46 3.13
C GLY A 97 2.34 0.54 2.12
N GLY A 98 3.26 1.07 1.31
CA GLY A 98 3.90 0.30 0.24
C GLY A 98 3.10 0.16 -1.03
N HIS A 99 1.88 0.71 -1.09
CA HIS A 99 1.04 0.65 -2.27
C HIS A 99 1.49 1.70 -3.29
N ALA A 100 2.20 1.25 -4.34
CA ALA A 100 2.81 2.11 -5.35
C ALA A 100 1.83 3.12 -5.99
N ARG A 101 0.58 2.72 -6.22
CA ARG A 101 -0.45 3.63 -6.76
C ARG A 101 -0.85 4.71 -5.74
N ASN A 102 -0.93 4.39 -4.46
CA ASN A 102 -1.24 5.40 -3.43
C ASN A 102 -0.06 6.36 -3.30
N LEU A 103 1.17 5.84 -3.26
CA LEU A 103 2.40 6.63 -3.21
C LEU A 103 2.44 7.67 -4.34
N LEU A 104 2.33 7.20 -5.58
CA LEU A 104 2.37 8.08 -6.76
C LEU A 104 1.13 8.96 -6.88
N GLY A 105 -0.03 8.49 -6.40
CA GLY A 105 -1.26 9.26 -6.39
C GLY A 105 -1.19 10.47 -5.45
N ILE A 106 -0.70 10.29 -4.23
CA ILE A 106 -0.50 11.38 -3.26
C ILE A 106 0.57 12.34 -3.78
N LEU A 107 1.69 11.83 -4.31
CA LEU A 107 2.72 12.67 -4.93
C LEU A 107 2.16 13.52 -6.08
N TYR A 108 1.40 12.90 -6.98
CA TYR A 108 0.79 13.59 -8.11
C TYR A 108 -0.17 14.70 -7.65
N ARG A 109 -0.92 14.48 -6.56
CA ARG A 109 -1.75 15.55 -5.97
C ARG A 109 -0.94 16.74 -5.49
N CYS A 110 0.22 16.51 -4.90
CA CYS A 110 1.12 17.60 -4.48
C CYS A 110 1.60 18.42 -5.69
N ILE A 111 2.05 17.74 -6.74
CA ILE A 111 2.55 18.37 -7.97
C ILE A 111 1.45 19.15 -8.73
N GLN A 112 0.18 18.76 -8.58
CA GLN A 112 -0.94 19.52 -9.13
C GLN A 112 -1.15 20.87 -8.43
N GLU A 113 -0.65 21.01 -7.20
CA GLU A 113 -0.84 22.19 -6.38
C GLU A 113 0.38 23.13 -6.39
N GLU A 114 1.59 22.57 -6.35
CA GLU A 114 2.82 23.35 -6.43
C GLU A 114 3.92 22.62 -7.21
N ASP A 115 4.80 23.40 -7.82
CA ASP A 115 6.03 22.86 -8.40
C ASP A 115 7.01 22.46 -7.28
N PRO A 116 7.85 21.43 -7.47
CA PRO A 116 8.88 21.09 -6.50
C PRO A 116 9.86 22.24 -6.21
N PRO A 117 10.39 22.35 -4.98
CA PRO A 117 10.25 21.41 -3.88
C PRO A 117 8.89 21.51 -3.14
N ILE A 118 8.28 20.35 -2.90
CA ILE A 118 7.00 20.19 -2.21
C ILE A 118 7.16 20.50 -0.72
N SER A 119 6.36 21.44 -0.25
CA SER A 119 6.23 21.84 1.14
C SER A 119 5.54 20.79 1.99
N ASN A 120 5.87 20.78 3.28
CA ASN A 120 5.22 19.88 4.25
C ASN A 120 3.69 20.14 4.32
N ILE A 121 3.27 21.39 4.18
CA ILE A 121 1.86 21.80 4.20
C ILE A 121 1.08 21.16 3.06
N VAL A 122 1.60 21.20 1.83
CA VAL A 122 0.96 20.58 0.66
C VAL A 122 0.91 19.08 0.80
N LEU A 123 2.01 18.44 1.23
CA LEU A 123 2.04 17.00 1.45
C LEU A 123 1.00 16.55 2.47
N GLU A 124 0.96 17.17 3.65
CA GLU A 124 0.00 16.79 4.70
C GLU A 124 -1.45 17.08 4.30
N ARG A 125 -1.70 18.12 3.49
CA ARG A 125 -3.04 18.31 2.90
C ARG A 125 -3.40 17.17 1.96
N ALA A 126 -2.52 16.78 1.03
CA ALA A 126 -2.78 15.68 0.11
C ALA A 126 -3.01 14.33 0.84
N ILE A 127 -2.24 14.08 1.90
CA ILE A 127 -2.41 12.91 2.79
C ILE A 127 -3.76 12.94 3.48
N ARG A 128 -4.13 14.08 4.10
CA ARG A 128 -5.41 14.27 4.77
C ARG A 128 -6.58 14.03 3.81
N GLU A 129 -6.54 14.59 2.61
CA GLU A 129 -7.59 14.35 1.61
C GLU A 129 -7.67 12.88 1.18
N ALA A 130 -6.54 12.20 1.02
CA ALA A 130 -6.53 10.78 0.70
C ALA A 130 -7.15 9.95 1.84
N ARG A 131 -6.80 10.27 3.09
CA ARG A 131 -7.40 9.66 4.28
C ARG A 131 -8.89 9.92 4.35
N ASP A 132 -9.33 11.16 4.21
CA ASP A 132 -10.74 11.53 4.38
C ASP A 132 -11.61 10.88 3.31
N ARG A 133 -11.12 10.80 2.06
CA ARG A 133 -11.78 10.01 0.99
C ARG A 133 -11.88 8.53 1.31
N LEU A 134 -10.83 7.94 1.88
CA LEU A 134 -10.83 6.53 2.26
C LEU A 134 -11.80 6.27 3.42
N LEU A 135 -11.81 7.15 4.42
CA LEU A 135 -12.64 7.07 5.61
C LEU A 135 -14.14 7.13 5.28
N LEU A 136 -14.54 7.93 4.29
CA LEU A 136 -15.93 8.01 3.84
C LEU A 136 -16.49 6.68 3.33
N ALA A 137 -15.62 5.76 2.91
CA ALA A 137 -16.02 4.46 2.41
C ALA A 137 -16.11 3.37 3.50
N VAL A 138 -15.70 3.66 4.74
CA VAL A 138 -15.65 2.67 5.83
C VAL A 138 -16.91 2.74 6.69
N ASP A 139 -17.69 1.67 6.72
CA ASP A 139 -18.85 1.53 7.61
C ASP A 139 -18.48 0.91 8.97
N ASP A 140 -19.46 0.86 9.89
CA ASP A 140 -19.23 0.37 11.26
C ASP A 140 -18.85 -1.11 11.31
N HIS A 141 -19.41 -1.94 10.43
CA HIS A 141 -19.10 -3.35 10.37
C HIS A 141 -17.68 -3.58 9.81
N GLU A 142 -17.29 -2.80 8.81
CA GLU A 142 -15.94 -2.82 8.27
C GLU A 142 -14.92 -2.41 9.33
N TRP A 143 -15.22 -1.44 10.19
CA TRP A 143 -14.35 -1.10 11.32
C TRP A 143 -14.15 -2.26 12.30
N GLU A 144 -15.19 -3.03 12.60
CA GLU A 144 -15.07 -4.23 13.44
C GLU A 144 -14.11 -5.25 12.80
N LEU A 145 -14.25 -5.49 11.50
CA LEU A 145 -13.36 -6.37 10.75
C LEU A 145 -11.91 -5.83 10.73
N LEU A 146 -11.72 -4.53 10.58
CA LEU A 146 -10.39 -3.91 10.59
C LEU A 146 -9.68 -4.11 11.94
N PHE A 147 -10.40 -3.99 13.06
CA PHE A 147 -9.82 -4.27 14.38
C PHE A 147 -9.41 -5.73 14.54
N GLN A 148 -10.21 -6.67 14.03
CA GLN A 148 -9.83 -8.09 13.99
C GLN A 148 -8.57 -8.31 13.15
N VAL A 149 -8.46 -7.68 11.98
CA VAL A 149 -7.26 -7.78 11.14
C VAL A 149 -6.03 -7.23 11.84
N VAL A 150 -6.14 -6.14 12.60
CA VAL A 150 -5.00 -5.58 13.34
C VAL A 150 -4.50 -6.54 14.41
N GLN A 151 -5.41 -7.27 15.07
CA GLN A 151 -5.06 -8.24 16.11
C GLN A 151 -4.55 -9.57 15.53
N GLU A 152 -5.20 -10.10 14.49
CA GLU A 152 -4.89 -11.42 13.93
C GLU A 152 -3.84 -11.38 12.80
N GLN A 153 -3.65 -10.21 12.17
CA GLN A 153 -2.84 -9.99 10.97
C GLN A 153 -3.18 -10.95 9.81
N ASN A 154 -4.44 -11.41 9.79
CA ASN A 154 -4.95 -12.41 8.89
C ASN A 154 -6.32 -12.00 8.34
N LEU A 155 -6.65 -12.47 7.14
CA LEU A 155 -7.97 -12.36 6.55
C LEU A 155 -8.49 -13.77 6.26
N LYS A 156 -9.73 -14.03 6.65
CA LYS A 156 -10.41 -15.31 6.42
C LYS A 156 -11.69 -15.02 5.67
N GLY A 157 -11.95 -15.80 4.61
CA GLY A 157 -13.20 -15.71 3.87
C GLY A 157 -13.16 -14.76 2.67
N GLU A 158 -13.79 -15.20 1.58
CA GLU A 158 -13.82 -14.47 0.30
C GLU A 158 -14.45 -13.09 0.44
N ARG A 159 -15.49 -12.95 1.27
CA ARG A 159 -16.23 -11.69 1.44
C ARG A 159 -15.35 -10.62 2.11
N GLU A 160 -14.66 -11.00 3.16
CA GLU A 160 -13.74 -10.15 3.92
C GLU A 160 -12.58 -9.69 3.03
N TYR A 161 -12.04 -10.60 2.21
CA TYR A 161 -11.07 -10.28 1.17
C TYR A 161 -11.61 -9.28 0.14
N GLN A 162 -12.82 -9.53 -0.37
CA GLN A 162 -13.46 -8.66 -1.36
C GLN A 162 -13.79 -7.28 -0.80
N THR A 163 -14.14 -7.18 0.48
CA THR A 163 -14.48 -5.90 1.12
C THR A 163 -13.21 -5.12 1.47
N LEU A 164 -12.27 -5.71 2.23
CA LEU A 164 -11.19 -4.94 2.84
C LEU A 164 -9.99 -4.70 1.90
N LEU A 165 -9.56 -5.69 1.11
CA LEU A 165 -8.44 -5.50 0.18
C LEU A 165 -8.84 -4.66 -1.03
N ARG A 166 -10.03 -4.88 -1.59
CA ARG A 166 -10.50 -4.16 -2.78
C ARG A 166 -10.66 -2.67 -2.50
N SER A 167 -11.14 -2.32 -1.31
CA SER A 167 -11.32 -0.93 -0.87
C SER A 167 -10.02 -0.31 -0.34
N LEU A 168 -8.90 -1.04 -0.36
CA LEU A 168 -7.60 -0.61 0.13
C LEU A 168 -7.60 -0.24 1.62
N PHE A 169 -8.48 -0.84 2.43
CA PHE A 169 -8.51 -0.62 3.87
C PHE A 169 -7.39 -1.38 4.57
N VAL A 170 -6.98 -2.50 3.97
CA VAL A 170 -5.85 -3.31 4.42
C VAL A 170 -4.95 -3.64 3.23
N PHE A 171 -3.71 -3.98 3.53
CA PHE A 171 -2.70 -4.34 2.56
C PHE A 171 -2.15 -5.72 2.83
N GLU A 172 -1.92 -6.48 1.76
CA GLU A 172 -1.20 -7.74 1.81
C GLU A 172 0.31 -7.50 1.73
N TYR A 173 1.02 -8.05 2.70
CA TYR A 173 2.47 -8.12 2.74
C TYR A 173 2.91 -9.58 2.80
N GLN A 174 4.20 -9.81 2.53
CA GLN A 174 4.80 -11.15 2.59
C GLN A 174 6.15 -11.11 3.30
N ASP A 175 6.36 -12.05 4.21
CA ASP A 175 7.64 -12.29 4.87
C ASP A 175 8.01 -13.79 4.83
N HIS A 176 9.08 -14.16 5.54
CA HIS A 176 9.54 -15.55 5.64
C HIS A 176 8.51 -16.50 6.32
N ARG A 177 7.53 -15.96 7.05
CA ARG A 177 6.43 -16.72 7.67
C ARG A 177 5.19 -16.79 6.77
N GLY A 178 5.25 -16.18 5.59
CA GLY A 178 4.17 -16.15 4.61
C GLY A 178 3.45 -14.80 4.59
N ARG A 179 2.20 -14.83 4.12
CA ARG A 179 1.39 -13.62 3.96
C ARG A 179 0.93 -13.07 5.30
N TRP A 180 0.69 -11.77 5.34
CA TRP A 180 0.01 -11.09 6.43
C TRP A 180 -0.66 -9.83 5.96
N PHE A 181 -1.61 -9.36 6.77
CA PHE A 181 -2.41 -8.20 6.45
C PHE A 181 -2.17 -7.11 7.47
N GLY A 182 -1.86 -5.92 6.98
CA GLY A 182 -1.72 -4.72 7.79
C GLY A 182 -2.79 -3.70 7.44
N LEU A 183 -3.22 -2.92 8.42
CA LEU A 183 -4.10 -1.79 8.21
C LEU A 183 -3.45 -0.76 7.27
N ASN A 184 -4.24 -0.14 6.39
CA ASN A 184 -3.76 1.00 5.61
C ASN A 184 -3.34 2.13 6.57
N PRO A 185 -2.09 2.63 6.50
CA PRO A 185 -1.59 3.67 7.41
C PRO A 185 -2.45 4.94 7.45
N LEU A 186 -3.14 5.28 6.36
CA LEU A 186 -4.09 6.40 6.36
C LEU A 186 -5.22 6.19 7.39
N LEU A 187 -5.76 4.97 7.48
CA LEU A 187 -6.80 4.65 8.47
C LEU A 187 -6.24 4.61 9.90
N ALA A 188 -4.98 4.20 10.06
CA ALA A 188 -4.30 4.20 11.36
C ALA A 188 -4.19 5.61 11.98
N GLU A 189 -4.22 6.67 11.16
CA GLU A 189 -4.15 8.05 11.63
C GLU A 189 -5.50 8.66 12.02
N THR A 190 -6.59 7.95 11.76
CA THR A 190 -7.94 8.40 12.09
C THR A 190 -8.17 8.41 13.60
N GLN A 191 -9.07 9.30 14.05
CA GLN A 191 -9.40 9.41 15.47
C GLN A 191 -10.01 8.11 16.01
N ARG A 192 -10.84 7.44 15.20
CA ARG A 192 -11.48 6.17 15.57
C ARG A 192 -10.46 5.08 15.87
N PHE A 193 -9.45 4.92 15.01
CA PHE A 193 -8.39 3.95 15.25
C PHE A 193 -7.55 4.29 16.49
N LYS A 194 -7.15 5.56 16.65
CA LYS A 194 -6.38 6.00 17.84
C LYS A 194 -7.12 5.78 19.15
N GLN A 195 -8.43 6.00 19.18
CA GLN A 195 -9.26 5.73 20.35
C GLN A 195 -9.32 4.23 20.68
N TRP A 196 -9.53 3.38 19.67
CA TRP A 196 -9.50 1.93 19.85
C TRP A 196 -8.13 1.46 20.38
N GLN A 197 -7.04 1.95 19.81
CA GLN A 197 -5.69 1.60 20.23
C GLN A 197 -5.40 1.99 21.69
N ALA A 198 -5.84 3.18 22.12
CA ALA A 198 -5.68 3.62 23.51
C ALA A 198 -6.50 2.77 24.49
N GLN A 199 -7.70 2.33 24.10
CA GLN A 199 -8.53 1.43 24.90
C GLN A 199 -7.87 0.06 25.04
N GLU A 200 -7.31 -0.47 23.96
CA GLU A 200 -6.63 -1.78 23.97
C GLU A 200 -5.34 -1.75 24.81
N ALA A 201 -4.55 -0.68 24.70
CA ALA A 201 -3.38 -0.48 25.54
C ALA A 201 -3.70 -0.37 27.05
N SER A 202 -4.93 0.02 27.40
CA SER A 202 -5.38 0.12 28.80
C SER A 202 -5.93 -1.20 29.36
N ARG A 203 -6.07 -2.24 28.51
CA ARG A 203 -6.55 -3.57 28.90
C ARG A 203 -5.42 -4.55 29.25
N ILE A 204 -4.19 -4.20 28.91
CA ILE A 204 -2.95 -4.94 29.18
C ILE A 204 -2.35 -4.43 30.49
#